data_AF-A0A1H3QSX8-F1
#
_entry.id   AF-A0A1H3QSX8-F1
#
_cell.length_a   1.000
_cell.length_b   1.000
_cell.length_c   1.000
_cell.angle_alpha   90.00
_cell.angle_beta   90.00
_cell.angle_gamma   90.00
#
_symmetry.space_group_name_H-M   'P 1'
#
loop_
_entity.id
_entity.type
_entity.pdbx_description
1 polymer ?
#
loop_
_entity_poly.entity_id
_entity_poly.type
_entity_poly.pdbx_seq_one_letter_code
_entity_poly.pdbx_strand_id
1 'polypeptide(L)' 'MAISTTDLLQRAIAFHLRKPGAQQPAADLSGPATAGGFDYIVLRNLGGVLAVYHVMTHSRTLKRLRRWPKAVE' A
#
# COMPACT_ATOMS: atom_id res chain seq x y z
N MET A 1 -13.10 -13.44 10.30
CA MET A 1 -12.92 -11.97 10.30
C MET A 1 -12.12 -11.58 9.07
N ALA A 2 -12.76 -10.92 8.11
CA ALA A 2 -12.05 -10.28 6.99
C ALA A 2 -11.26 -9.07 7.55
N ILE A 3 -10.03 -8.88 7.09
CA ILE A 3 -9.25 -7.69 7.48
C ILE A 3 -9.85 -6.50 6.73
N SER A 4 -10.20 -5.44 7.45
CA SER A 4 -10.77 -4.24 6.83
C SER A 4 -9.72 -3.46 6.06
N THR A 5 -10.12 -2.81 4.97
CA THR A 5 -9.24 -1.94 4.18
C THR A 5 -8.60 -0.85 5.03
N THR A 6 -9.34 -0.30 5.99
CA THR A 6 -8.84 0.73 6.92
C THR A 6 -7.68 0.21 7.77
N ASP A 7 -7.77 -1.03 8.27
CA ASP A 7 -6.69 -1.65 9.04
C ASP A 7 -5.46 -1.92 8.15
N LEU A 8 -5.65 -2.37 6.91
CA LEU A 8 -4.55 -2.53 5.94
C LEU A 8 -3.88 -1.18 5.62
N LEU A 9 -4.66 -0.11 5.45
CA LEU A 9 -4.13 1.23 5.20
C LEU A 9 -3.31 1.75 6.39
N GLN A 10 -3.84 1.63 7.62
CA GLN A 10 -3.13 2.04 8.83
C GLN A 10 -1.81 1.26 9.00
N ARG A 11 -1.81 -0.05 8.75
CA ARG A 11 -0.59 -0.88 8.78
C ARG A 11 0.41 -0.45 7.71
N ALA A 12 -0.05 -0.18 6.49
CA ALA A 12 0.81 0.30 5.40
C ALA A 12 1.48 1.64 5.75
N ILE A 13 0.71 2.58 6.30
CA ILE A 13 1.22 3.87 6.80
C ILE A 13 2.26 3.64 7.89
N ALA A 14 1.94 2.83 8.90
CA ALA A 14 2.88 2.51 9.98
C ALA A 14 4.18 1.89 9.45
N PHE A 15 4.12 0.97 8.48
CA PHE A 15 5.31 0.40 7.85
C PHE A 15 6.12 1.43 7.04
N HIS A 16 5.45 2.40 6.42
CA HIS A 16 6.14 3.44 5.65
C HIS A 16 6.90 4.39 6.57
N LEU A 17 6.26 4.85 7.63
CA LEU A 17 6.80 5.83 8.58
C LEU A 17 7.91 5.28 9.49
N ARG A 18 8.10 3.95 9.55
CA ARG A 18 9.26 3.34 10.23
C ARG A 18 10.60 3.66 9.57
N LYS A 19 10.60 4.22 8.35
CA LYS A 19 11.84 4.60 7.65
C LYS A 19 12.25 6.02 8.04
N PRO A 20 13.52 6.26 8.37
CA PRO A 20 14.01 7.63 8.60
C PRO A 20 13.84 8.46 7.32
N GLY A 21 13.35 9.69 7.47
CA GLY A 21 13.08 10.59 6.34
C GLY A 21 11.87 10.21 5.47
N ALA A 22 11.00 9.31 5.94
CA ALA A 22 9.77 8.98 5.22
C ALA A 22 8.86 10.21 5.08
N GLN A 23 8.40 10.47 3.86
CA GLN A 23 7.41 11.52 3.61
C GLN A 23 6.05 11.10 4.15
N GLN A 24 5.27 12.06 4.64
CA GLN A 24 3.94 11.79 5.15
C GLN A 24 2.99 11.45 4.00
N PRO A 25 2.31 10.30 4.02
CA PRO A 25 1.24 10.00 3.08
C PRO A 25 0.02 10.86 3.39
N ALA A 26 -0.64 11.33 2.33
CA ALA A 26 -1.92 12.01 2.41
C ALA A 26 -3.02 10.94 2.48
N ALA A 27 -3.83 10.97 3.55
CA ALA A 27 -4.79 9.91 3.84
C ALA A 27 -5.92 9.82 2.80
N ASP A 28 -6.30 10.97 2.24
CA ASP A 28 -7.27 11.16 1.17
C ASP A 28 -6.78 10.68 -0.21
N LEU A 29 -5.47 10.71 -0.45
CA LEU A 29 -4.85 10.23 -1.71
C LEU A 29 -4.37 8.78 -1.64
N SER A 30 -4.33 8.20 -0.43
CA SER A 30 -3.87 6.84 -0.20
C SER A 30 -5.05 5.88 -0.09
N GLY A 31 -4.89 4.64 -0.54
CA GLY A 31 -6.01 3.71 -0.53
C GLY A 31 -5.77 2.39 -1.23
N PRO A 32 -6.81 1.55 -1.31
CA PRO A 32 -6.75 0.28 -2.03
C PRO A 32 -6.64 0.51 -3.54
N ALA A 33 -5.95 -0.39 -4.22
CA ALA A 33 -5.89 -0.47 -5.68
C ALA A 33 -5.82 -1.94 -6.11
N THR A 34 -6.33 -2.24 -7.29
CA THR A 34 -6.28 -3.58 -7.88
C THR A 34 -5.55 -3.54 -9.22
N ALA A 35 -4.68 -4.52 -9.48
CA ALA A 35 -3.97 -4.66 -10.75
C ALA A 35 -3.58 -6.12 -10.98
N GLY A 36 -3.80 -6.64 -12.20
CA GLY A 36 -3.40 -8.00 -12.57
C GLY A 36 -4.00 -9.10 -11.67
N GLY A 37 -5.20 -8.89 -11.14
CA GLY A 37 -5.87 -9.85 -10.24
C GLY A 37 -5.38 -9.81 -8.78
N PHE A 38 -4.55 -8.84 -8.41
CA PHE A 38 -4.02 -8.69 -7.07
C PHE A 38 -4.48 -7.39 -6.39
N ASP A 39 -4.58 -7.45 -5.07
CA ASP A 39 -4.96 -6.33 -4.21
C ASP A 39 -3.73 -5.61 -3.66
N TYR A 40 -3.77 -4.28 -3.65
CA TYR A 40 -2.69 -3.43 -3.18
C TYR A 40 -3.21 -2.32 -2.28
N ILE A 41 -2.33 -1.81 -1.42
CA ILE A 41 -2.47 -0.52 -0.75
C ILE A 41 -1.42 0.42 -1.31
N VAL A 42 -1.86 1.55 -1.84
CA VAL A 42 -0.99 2.58 -2.41
C VAL A 42 -0.96 3.78 -1.48
N LEU A 43 0.23 4.16 -1.05
CA LEU A 43 0.46 5.37 -0.29
C LEU A 43 0.89 6.48 -1.24
N ARG A 44 0.19 7.60 -1.18
CA ARG A 44 0.44 8.77 -2.04
C ARG A 44 0.50 10.04 -1.21
N ASN A 45 1.14 11.06 -1.76
CA ASN A 45 1.03 12.45 -1.32
C ASN A 45 0.90 13.37 -2.54
N LEU A 46 0.95 14.68 -2.34
CA LEU A 46 0.92 15.67 -3.42
C LEU A 46 2.06 15.50 -4.44
N GLY A 47 3.18 14.89 -4.05
CA GLY A 47 4.31 14.58 -4.92
C GLY A 47 4.19 13.25 -5.68
N GLY A 48 3.09 12.50 -5.51
CA GLY A 48 2.82 11.25 -6.21
C GLY A 48 2.87 10.02 -5.31
N VAL A 49 3.37 8.89 -5.86
CA VAL A 49 3.36 7.59 -5.17
C VAL A 49 4.59 7.44 -4.27
N LEU A 50 4.35 7.20 -2.98
CA LEU A 50 5.39 7.01 -1.97
C LEU A 50 5.77 5.54 -1.78
N ALA A 51 4.77 4.68 -1.71
CA ALA A 51 4.96 3.25 -1.49
C ALA A 51 3.74 2.45 -1.93
N VAL A 52 4.00 1.18 -2.25
CA VAL A 52 2.99 0.23 -2.71
C VAL A 52 3.17 -1.04 -1.92
N TYR A 53 2.06 -1.55 -1.39
CA TYR A 53 2.05 -2.79 -0.61
C TYR A 53 1.08 -3.78 -1.25
N HIS A 54 1.57 -4.97 -1.58
CA HIS A 54 0.74 -6.08 -2.00
C HIS A 54 0.04 -6.69 -0.77
N VAL A 55 -1.28 -6.86 -0.87
CA VAL A 55 -2.10 -7.50 0.15
C VAL A 55 -2.07 -9.00 -0.11
N MET A 56 -1.30 -9.73 0.69
CA MET A 56 -1.27 -11.19 0.61
C MET A 56 -2.43 -11.75 1.42
N THR A 57 -3.54 -12.05 0.75
CA THR A 57 -4.80 -12.50 1.36
C THR A 57 -4.63 -13.78 2.18
N HIS A 58 -3.83 -14.74 1.70
CA HIS A 58 -3.57 -16.00 2.41
C HIS A 58 -2.72 -15.83 3.68
N SER A 59 -1.65 -15.04 3.61
CA SER A 59 -0.76 -14.83 4.76
C SER A 59 -1.18 -13.65 5.65
N ARG A 60 -2.20 -12.89 5.26
CA ARG A 60 -2.69 -11.69 5.97
C ARG A 60 -1.60 -10.63 6.19
N THR A 61 -0.59 -10.60 5.31
CA THR A 61 0.56 -9.70 5.41
C THR A 61 0.60 -8.69 4.28
N LEU A 62 1.24 -7.55 4.56
CA LEU A 62 1.54 -6.52 3.56
C LEU A 62 2.98 -6.67 3.10
N LYS A 63 3.17 -6.88 1.80
CA LYS A 63 4.51 -6.96 1.19
C LYS A 63 4.80 -5.69 0.42
N ARG A 64 5.79 -4.91 0.86
CA ARG A 64 6.21 -3.71 0.13
C ARG A 64 6.80 -4.09 -1.23
N LEU A 65 6.32 -3.45 -2.28
CA LEU A 65 6.90 -3.57 -3.61
C LEU A 65 8.00 -2.53 -3.81
N ARG A 66 9.06 -2.94 -4.52
CA ARG A 66 10.14 -2.03 -4.96
C ARG A 66 9.73 -1.22 -6.19
N ARG A 67 8.84 -1.75 -7.02
CA ARG A 67 8.31 -1.12 -8.25
C ARG A 67 6.83 -1.50 -8.40
N TRP A 68 6.03 -0.64 -9.01
CA TRP A 68 4.66 -1.00 -9.43
C TRP A 68 4.73 -2.22 -10.36
N PRO A 69 3.84 -3.21 -10.22
CA PRO A 69 3.77 -4.30 -11.19
C PRO A 69 3.58 -3.68 -12.58
N LYS A 70 4.42 -4.06 -13.54
CA LYS A 70 4.09 -3.82 -14.94
C LYS A 70 2.76 -4.52 -15.16
N ALA A 71 1.76 -3.80 -15.66
CA ALA A 71 0.52 -4.44 -16.07
C ALA A 71 0.92 -5.60 -17.00
N VAL A 72 0.66 -6.82 -16.57
CA VAL A 72 0.69 -7.97 -17.47
C VAL A 72 -0.65 -7.87 -18.17
N GLU A 73 -0.61 -7.25 -19.34
CA GLU A 73 -1.72 -7.22 -20.30
C GLU A 73 -1.83 -8.57 -20.99
#